data_AF-A0AAV0QZA8-F1
#
_entry.id   AF-A0AAV0QZA8-F1
#
_cell.length_a   1.000
_cell.length_b   1.000
_cell.length_c   1.000
_cell.angle_alpha   90.00
_cell.angle_beta   90.00
_cell.angle_gamma   90.00
#
_symmetry.space_group_name_H-M   'P 1'
#
loop_
_entity.id
_entity.type
_entity.pdbx_description
1 polymer ?
#
loop_
_entity_poly.entity_id
_entity_poly.type
_entity_poly.pdbx_seq_one_letter_code
_entity_poly.pdbx_strand_id
1 'polypeptide(L)' 'MLSELRTSKLSPHKYYELYMRAFDEMRKLEMFFKDESRHGVLVVDLYELVHHAGNILPRL' A
#
# COMPACT_ATOMS: atom_id res chain seq x y z
N MET A 1 0.89 3.56 8.25
CA MET A 1 0.15 4.35 7.25
C MET A 1 -1.08 3.59 6.74
N LEU A 2 -0.94 2.44 6.08
CA LEU A 2 -2.10 1.64 5.62
C LEU A 2 -2.98 1.11 6.76
N SER A 3 -2.40 0.96 7.96
CA SER A 3 -3.14 0.66 9.19
C SER A 3 -4.26 1.66 9.50
N GLU A 4 -4.05 2.94 9.18
CA GLU A 4 -4.99 4.03 9.48
C GLU A 4 -6.28 3.91 8.66
N LEU A 5 -6.21 3.31 7.47
CA LEU A 5 -7.37 3.05 6.60
C LEU A 5 -8.36 2.05 7.23
N ARG A 6 -8.00 1.38 8.33
CA ARG A 6 -8.93 0.48 9.04
C ARG A 6 -9.87 1.19 10.01
N THR A 7 -9.74 2.50 10.17
CA THR A 7 -10.55 3.28 11.10
C THR A 7 -12.00 3.38 10.64
N SER A 8 -12.95 3.15 11.55
CA SER A 8 -14.38 3.39 11.34
C SER A 8 -14.86 4.74 11.91
N LYS A 9 -13.94 5.57 12.40
CA LYS A 9 -14.27 6.82 13.14
C LYS A 9 -14.42 8.05 12.24
N LEU A 10 -14.10 7.94 10.96
CA LEU A 10 -14.10 9.07 10.02
C LEU A 10 -15.42 9.14 9.25
N SER A 11 -15.87 10.36 8.96
CA SER A 11 -16.92 10.57 7.97
C SER A 11 -16.42 10.17 6.57
N PRO A 12 -17.32 9.86 5.61
CA PRO A 12 -16.91 9.47 4.26
C PRO A 12 -15.95 10.46 3.59
N HIS A 13 -16.17 11.77 3.76
CA HIS A 13 -15.29 12.80 3.19
C HIS A 13 -13.88 12.79 3.81
N LYS A 14 -13.79 12.65 5.14
CA LYS A 14 -12.49 12.59 5.82
C LYS A 14 -11.74 11.28 5.57
N TYR A 15 -12.48 10.19 5.43
CA TYR A 15 -11.90 8.92 4.99
C TYR A 15 -11.34 9.03 3.57
N TYR A 16 -12.04 9.70 2.66
CA TYR A 16 -11.55 9.95 1.30
C TYR A 16 -10.26 10.78 1.26
N GLU A 17 -10.16 11.84 2.08
CA GLU A 17 -8.91 12.61 2.22
C GLU A 17 -7.75 11.71 2.71
N LEU A 18 -7.99 10.84 3.70
CA LEU A 18 -7.00 9.89 4.20
C LEU A 18 -6.59 8.88 3.12
N TYR A 19 -7.57 8.34 2.39
CA TYR A 19 -7.35 7.43 1.27
C TYR A 19 -6.45 8.07 0.21
N MET A 20 -6.73 9.30 -0.21
CA MET A 20 -5.93 9.98 -1.24
C MET A 20 -4.47 10.15 -0.83
N ARG A 21 -4.22 10.52 0.43
CA ARG A 21 -2.85 10.60 0.96
C ARG A 21 -2.14 9.25 0.96
N ALA A 22 -2.82 8.20 1.41
CA ALA A 22 -2.24 6.85 1.40
C ALA A 22 -1.97 6.37 -0.03
N PHE A 23 -2.88 6.67 -0.96
CA PHE A 23 -2.77 6.33 -2.37
C PHE A 23 -1.58 7.02 -3.04
N ASP A 24 -1.36 8.31 -2.79
CA ASP A 24 -0.22 9.04 -3.35
C ASP A 24 1.13 8.46 -2.89
N GLU A 25 1.25 8.05 -1.63
CA GLU A 25 2.45 7.37 -1.14
C GLU A 25 2.61 5.96 -1.76
N MET A 26 1.52 5.21 -1.95
CA MET A 26 1.57 3.92 -2.65
C MET A 26 1.99 4.07 -4.11
N ARG A 27 1.56 5.13 -4.81
CA ARG A 27 2.00 5.40 -6.18
C ARG A 27 3.51 5.61 -6.26
N LYS A 28 4.13 6.28 -5.27
CA LYS A 28 5.59 6.42 -5.23
C LYS A 28 6.28 5.07 -5.08
N LEU A 29 5.72 4.18 -4.25
CA LEU A 29 6.22 2.82 -4.08
C LEU A 29 6.07 1.98 -5.36
N GLU A 30 4.93 2.09 -6.05
CA GLU A 30 4.70 1.46 -7.35
C GLU A 30 5.74 1.93 -8.38
N MET A 31 5.97 3.25 -8.45
CA MET A 31 6.98 3.82 -9.35
C MET A 31 8.40 3.35 -9.01
N PHE A 32 8.71 3.15 -7.73
CA PHE A 32 9.98 2.59 -7.30
C PHE A 32 10.18 1.16 -7.84
N PHE A 33 9.19 0.28 -7.68
CA PHE A 33 9.32 -1.11 -8.15
C PHE A 33 9.18 -1.31 -9.66
N LYS A 34 8.61 -0.33 -10.39
CA LYS A 34 8.53 -0.37 -11.86
C LYS A 34 9.88 -0.43 -12.56
N ASP A 35 10.95 0.02 -11.92
CA ASP A 35 12.31 -0.10 -12.44
C ASP A 35 12.95 -1.42 -11.99
N GLU A 36 12.42 -2.55 -12.51
CA GLU A 36 12.84 -3.91 -12.14
C GLU A 36 14.36 -4.13 -12.29
N SER A 37 14.97 -3.41 -13.25
CA SER A 37 16.40 -3.50 -13.56
C SER A 37 17.31 -3.04 -12.42
N ARG A 38 16.80 -2.22 -11.50
CA ARG A 38 17.62 -1.54 -10.47
C ARG A 38 17.57 -2.20 -9.11
N HIS A 39 16.64 -3.13 -8.89
CA HIS A 39 16.32 -3.60 -7.54
C HIS A 39 16.67 -5.07 -7.30
N GLY A 40 16.86 -5.87 -8.35
CA GLY A 40 17.36 -7.25 -8.22
C GLY A 40 16.45 -8.21 -7.44
N VAL A 41 15.22 -7.78 -7.11
CA VAL A 41 14.19 -8.59 -6.45
C VAL A 41 13.15 -8.95 -7.50
N LEU A 42 12.80 -10.23 -7.58
CA LEU A 42 11.76 -10.68 -8.49
C LEU A 42 10.38 -10.25 -7.97
N VAL A 43 9.49 -9.84 -8.86
CA VAL A 43 8.11 -9.44 -8.51
C VAL A 43 7.36 -10.55 -7.77
N VAL A 44 7.67 -11.82 -8.06
CA VAL A 44 7.08 -12.97 -7.37
C VAL A 44 7.45 -13.00 -5.88
N ASP A 45 8.71 -12.69 -5.54
CA ASP A 45 9.16 -12.67 -4.14
C ASP A 45 8.49 -11.51 -3.38
N LEU A 46 8.29 -10.37 -4.04
CA LEU A 46 7.56 -9.24 -3.47
C LEU A 46 6.09 -9.60 -3.20
N TYR A 47 5.44 -10.31 -4.13
CA TYR A 47 4.06 -10.74 -3.98
C TYR A 47 3.87 -11.68 -2.79
N GLU A 48 4.78 -12.64 -2.60
CA GLU A 48 4.77 -13.49 -1.41
C GLU A 48 5.04 -12.70 -0.14
N LEU A 49 6.00 -11.77 -0.17
CA LEU A 49 6.39 -10.98 0.99
C LEU A 49 5.24 -10.12 1.53
N VAL A 50 4.50 -9.42 0.67
CA VAL A 50 3.37 -8.58 1.10
C VAL A 50 2.21 -9.40 1.69
N HIS A 51 2.07 -10.66 1.29
CA HIS A 51 1.03 -11.56 1.79
C HIS A 51 1.22 -11.99 3.25
N HIS A 52 2.42 -11.83 3.81
CA HIS A 52 2.65 -12.03 5.25
C HIS A 52 2.00 -10.96 6.14
N ALA A 53 1.43 -9.90 5.57
CA ALA A 53 0.67 -8.91 6.34
C ALA A 53 -0.56 -9.55 7.01
N GLY A 54 -0.63 -9.46 8.34
CA GLY A 54 -1.71 -10.07 9.13
C GLY A 54 -3.07 -9.38 9.00
N ASN A 55 -3.11 -8.14 8.49
CA ASN A 55 -4.36 -7.39 8.29
C ASN A 55 -4.76 -7.43 6.81
N ILE A 56 -6.04 -7.72 6.54
CA ILE A 56 -6.54 -7.86 5.17
C ILE A 56 -6.36 -6.60 4.33
N LEU A 57 -6.69 -5.42 4.86
CA LEU A 57 -6.68 -4.20 4.06
C LEU A 57 -5.26 -3.77 3.65
N PRO A 58 -4.23 -3.79 4.52
CA PRO A 58 -2.85 -3.56 4.09
C PRO A 58 -2.23 -4.67 3.25
N ARG A 59 -2.82 -5.88 3.22
CA ARG A 59 -2.32 -7.01 2.44
C ARG A 59 -2.74 -6.96 0.97
N LEU A 60 -3.93 -6.43 0.72
CA LEU A 60 -4.52 -6.23 -0.61
C LEU A 60 -4.02 -4.91 -1.20
#